data_AF-A0A2S2G7D5-F1
#
_entry.id   AF-A0A2S2G7D5-F1
#
_cell.length_a   1.000
_cell.length_b   1.000
_cell.length_c   1.000
_cell.angle_alpha   90.00
_cell.angle_beta   90.00
_cell.angle_gamma   90.00
#
_symmetry.space_group_name_H-M   'P 1'
#
loop_
_entity.id
_entity.type
_entity.pdbx_description
1 polymer ?
#
loop_
_entity_poly.entity_id
_entity_poly.type
_entity_poly.pdbx_seq_one_letter_code
_entity_poly.pdbx_strand_id
1 'polypeptide(L)'
;MGLTSNAVLAVAVSLAVALFTVTVWLWPRLAARSAGAVAGRIGLLLATQLLVFVSVGLLANHSFLFYGSWDDLWGRQQELGTVVDHGAGTGATGGVVRTGAQRPDVPGGSRPATVGRIDKVVVAGRASGIDSPAYVYLPPEYFQPEYARRTFPAVVVLTGYPGTAENLIKGLRYPRTAQERVRAGASQPMVLVMLRPTVAPPRDTECVDVPGGPRTETFFAEDLPRAVSRTYRVGDRARNWGVMGNSTGGYCALKLGLHHPDRFAASAGLSAYYKAAEDPTTGDLFHGDDAARRRADLLWSLDHRAPADSSFLVTTSLKGEGNLRATRQFIDPVKAPARVSSIVLDSGGHNFNTWRREIPGALEWMSGRLSAE
;
A
#
# COMPACT_ATOMS: atom_id res chain seq x y z
N MET A 1 1.33 16.57 19.23
CA MET A 1 0.29 15.85 18.45
C MET A 1 0.87 15.47 17.10
N GLY A 2 0.62 14.27 16.56
CA GLY A 2 1.22 13.84 15.30
C GLY A 2 0.61 14.51 14.06
N LEU A 3 1.42 14.74 13.02
CA LEU A 3 1.02 15.40 11.77
C LEU A 3 -0.21 14.73 11.11
N THR A 4 -0.33 13.41 11.23
CA THR A 4 -1.42 12.62 10.63
C THR A 4 -2.64 12.49 11.55
N SER A 5 -2.74 13.28 12.62
CA SER A 5 -3.80 13.14 13.62
C SER A 5 -5.04 13.96 13.24
N ASN A 6 -6.22 13.34 13.38
CA ASN A 6 -7.51 14.03 13.28
C ASN A 6 -7.58 15.26 14.21
N ALA A 7 -6.94 15.19 15.39
CA ALA A 7 -6.95 16.30 16.35
C ALA A 7 -6.20 17.53 15.83
N VAL A 8 -5.05 17.34 15.16
CA VAL A 8 -4.28 18.45 14.58
C VAL A 8 -5.08 19.13 13.47
N LEU A 9 -5.68 18.33 12.58
CA LEU A 9 -6.51 18.84 11.50
C LEU A 9 -7.73 19.61 12.05
N ALA A 10 -8.42 19.06 13.05
CA ALA A 10 -9.57 19.72 13.67
C ALA A 10 -9.16 21.06 14.30
N VAL A 11 -8.07 21.10 15.06
CA VAL A 11 -7.56 22.35 15.66
C VAL A 11 -7.23 23.39 14.58
N ALA A 12 -6.52 23.01 13.51
CA ALA A 12 -6.18 23.92 12.43
C ALA A 12 -7.42 24.52 11.76
N VAL A 13 -8.41 23.68 11.43
CA VAL A 13 -9.68 24.11 10.83
C VAL A 13 -10.46 25.03 11.78
N SER A 14 -10.56 24.68 13.06
CA SER A 14 -11.24 25.53 14.06
C SER A 14 -10.57 26.88 14.21
N LEU A 15 -9.24 26.93 14.22
CA LEU A 15 -8.49 28.19 14.27
C LEU A 15 -8.70 29.01 12.98
N ALA A 16 -8.78 28.37 11.81
CA ALA A 16 -9.06 29.06 10.54
C ALA A 16 -10.44 29.74 10.56
N VAL A 17 -11.46 29.03 11.03
CA VAL A 17 -12.83 29.58 11.18
C VAL A 17 -12.87 30.71 12.21
N ALA A 18 -12.18 30.53 13.34
CA ALA A 18 -12.10 31.56 14.38
C ALA A 18 -11.40 32.83 13.86
N LEU A 19 -10.28 32.68 13.15
CA LEU A 19 -9.53 33.82 12.61
C LEU A 19 -10.29 34.54 11.49
N PHE A 20 -11.02 33.81 10.64
CA PHE A 20 -11.94 34.41 9.68
C PHE A 20 -13.01 35.25 10.39
N THR A 21 -13.62 34.71 11.45
CA THR A 21 -14.64 35.40 12.26
C THR A 21 -14.06 36.66 12.91
N VAL A 22 -12.86 36.57 13.50
CA VAL A 22 -12.13 37.72 14.07
C VAL A 22 -11.82 38.76 13.00
N THR A 23 -11.44 38.33 11.79
CA THR A 23 -11.14 39.23 10.67
C THR A 23 -12.38 40.04 10.28
N VAL A 24 -13.53 39.39 10.15
CA VAL A 24 -14.81 40.08 9.87
C VAL A 24 -15.19 41.02 11.02
N TRP A 25 -15.01 40.59 12.27
CA TRP A 25 -15.35 41.37 13.46
C TRP A 25 -14.47 42.61 13.65
N LEU A 26 -13.16 42.52 13.37
CA LEU A 26 -12.21 43.62 13.46
C LEU A 26 -12.24 44.55 12.24
N TRP A 27 -12.87 44.11 11.14
CA TRP A 27 -12.89 44.86 9.87
C TRP A 27 -13.38 46.31 10.02
N PRO A 28 -14.47 46.61 10.77
CA PRO A 28 -14.93 47.98 10.96
C PRO A 28 -13.89 48.87 11.65
N ARG A 29 -13.11 48.30 12.59
CA ARG A 29 -12.05 49.03 13.32
C ARG A 29 -10.83 49.29 12.44
N LEU A 30 -10.65 48.52 11.38
CA LEU A 30 -9.55 48.62 10.44
C LEU A 30 -9.95 49.25 9.09
N ALA A 31 -11.16 49.82 9.01
CA ALA A 31 -11.68 50.46 7.81
C ALA A 31 -11.04 51.84 7.53
N ALA A 32 -10.29 52.39 8.48
CA ALA A 32 -9.61 53.67 8.32
C ALA A 32 -8.52 53.62 7.22
N ARG A 33 -8.21 54.79 6.64
CA ARG A 33 -7.15 54.97 5.62
C ARG A 33 -5.75 55.14 6.21
N SER A 34 -5.59 55.07 7.53
CA SER A 34 -4.29 55.20 8.17
C SER A 34 -3.37 54.03 7.81
N ALA A 35 -2.06 54.27 7.79
CA ALA A 35 -1.07 53.23 7.53
C ALA A 35 -1.22 52.03 8.47
N GLY A 36 -1.51 52.28 9.76
CA GLY A 36 -1.78 51.22 10.75
C GLY A 36 -3.01 50.38 10.44
N ALA A 37 -4.10 50.99 9.95
CA ALA A 37 -5.31 50.26 9.57
C ALA A 37 -5.13 49.45 8.27
N VAL A 38 -4.33 49.95 7.33
CA VAL A 38 -3.92 49.19 6.13
C VAL A 38 -3.03 48.00 6.53
N ALA A 39 -2.00 48.22 7.35
CA ALA A 39 -1.11 47.17 7.84
C ALA A 39 -1.88 46.09 8.63
N GLY A 40 -2.84 46.48 9.47
CA GLY A 40 -3.70 45.56 10.21
C GLY A 40 -4.56 44.68 9.30
N ARG A 41 -5.13 45.24 8.22
CA ARG A 41 -5.87 44.45 7.21
C ARG A 41 -4.96 43.46 6.49
N ILE A 42 -3.78 43.91 6.06
CA ILE A 42 -2.79 43.04 5.42
C ILE A 42 -2.42 41.89 6.35
N GLY A 43 -2.11 42.17 7.62
CA GLY A 43 -1.76 41.15 8.61
C GLY A 43 -2.88 40.13 8.84
N LEU A 44 -4.12 40.58 9.03
CA LEU A 44 -5.27 39.69 9.22
C LEU A 44 -5.56 38.82 7.99
N LEU A 45 -5.49 39.40 6.79
CA LEU A 45 -5.71 38.66 5.55
C LEU A 45 -4.62 37.62 5.34
N LEU A 46 -3.35 37.99 5.51
CA LEU A 46 -2.23 37.05 5.40
C LEU A 46 -2.31 35.92 6.42
N ALA A 47 -2.63 36.23 7.68
CA ALA A 47 -2.77 35.23 8.72
C ALA A 47 -3.94 34.26 8.42
N THR A 48 -5.08 34.79 7.95
CA THR A 48 -6.24 33.99 7.55
C THR A 48 -5.90 33.08 6.38
N GLN A 49 -5.28 33.63 5.32
CA GLN A 49 -4.85 32.87 4.15
C GLN A 49 -3.87 31.76 4.53
N LEU A 50 -2.84 32.09 5.32
CA LEU A 50 -1.86 31.11 5.79
C LEU A 50 -2.53 29.95 6.53
N LEU A 51 -3.47 30.25 7.42
CA LEU A 51 -4.15 29.23 8.22
C LEU A 51 -5.10 28.36 7.39
N VAL A 52 -5.74 28.94 6.37
CA VAL A 52 -6.51 28.20 5.35
C VAL A 52 -5.59 27.27 4.57
N PHE A 53 -4.44 27.75 4.09
CA PHE A 53 -3.48 26.91 3.36
C PHE A 53 -2.91 25.79 4.23
N VAL A 54 -2.57 26.07 5.50
CA VAL A 54 -2.15 25.04 6.46
C VAL A 54 -3.25 24.00 6.66
N SER A 55 -4.52 24.42 6.80
CA SER A 55 -5.64 23.50 6.97
C SER A 55 -5.84 22.61 5.74
N VAL A 56 -5.77 23.18 4.53
CA VAL A 56 -5.85 22.45 3.27
C VAL A 56 -4.67 21.50 3.11
N GLY A 57 -3.45 21.93 3.42
CA GLY A 57 -2.25 21.10 3.37
C GLY A 57 -2.30 19.94 4.35
N LEU A 58 -2.78 20.18 5.58
CA LEU A 58 -3.01 19.12 6.58
C LEU A 58 -4.11 18.15 6.13
N LEU A 59 -5.19 18.64 5.52
CA LEU A 59 -6.25 17.80 4.97
C LEU A 59 -5.71 16.91 3.84
N ALA A 60 -4.94 17.48 2.91
CA ALA A 60 -4.29 16.74 1.84
C ALA A 60 -3.32 15.70 2.41
N ASN A 61 -2.46 16.06 3.36
CA ASN A 61 -1.56 15.12 4.01
C ASN A 61 -2.30 14.04 4.81
N HIS A 62 -3.41 14.37 5.45
CA HIS A 62 -4.23 13.39 6.15
C HIS A 62 -4.89 12.40 5.18
N SER A 63 -5.35 12.88 4.02
CA SER A 63 -6.00 12.04 3.01
C SER A 63 -5.03 11.19 2.19
N PHE A 64 -3.82 11.69 1.91
CA PHE A 64 -2.86 11.05 1.00
C PHE A 64 -1.57 10.58 1.68
N LEU A 65 -1.34 10.99 2.95
CA LEU A 65 -0.20 10.59 3.78
C LEU A 65 1.15 10.80 3.07
N PHE A 66 1.37 12.02 2.56
CA PHE A 66 2.63 12.43 1.95
C PHE A 66 3.80 12.39 2.95
N TYR A 67 3.54 12.83 4.19
CA TYR A 67 4.50 12.87 5.29
C TYR A 67 3.94 12.16 6.51
N GLY A 68 4.73 11.27 7.10
CA GLY A 68 4.34 10.44 8.24
C GLY A 68 4.46 11.16 9.60
N SER A 69 5.31 12.19 9.68
CA SER A 69 5.61 12.92 10.91
C SER A 69 5.95 14.40 10.65
N TRP A 70 6.04 15.21 11.72
CA TRP A 70 6.51 16.60 11.60
C TRP A 70 7.99 16.69 11.22
N ASP A 71 8.79 15.73 11.67
CA ASP A 71 10.22 15.69 11.35
C ASP A 71 10.46 15.29 9.89
N ASP A 72 9.58 14.46 9.34
CA ASP A 72 9.53 14.11 7.92
C ASP A 72 9.16 15.34 7.06
N LEU A 73 8.07 16.05 7.42
CA LEU A 73 7.64 17.27 6.72
C LEU A 73 8.72 18.37 6.67
N TRP A 74 9.48 18.54 7.76
CA TRP A 74 10.55 19.54 7.83
C TRP A 74 11.90 19.03 7.34
N GLY A 75 11.95 17.81 6.81
CA GLY A 75 13.21 17.20 6.38
C GLY A 75 14.24 17.16 7.50
N ARG A 76 13.79 17.06 8.76
CA ARG A 76 14.63 16.86 9.96
C ARG A 76 14.96 15.39 10.18
N GLN A 77 14.20 14.49 9.56
CA GLN A 77 14.62 13.10 9.34
C GLN A 77 15.69 13.06 8.25
N GLN A 78 16.89 13.52 8.59
CA GLN A 78 18.08 13.40 7.75
C GLN A 78 18.99 12.26 8.18
N GLU A 79 18.54 11.47 9.16
CA GLU A 79 19.22 10.22 9.46
C GLU A 79 19.19 9.39 8.17
N LEU A 80 20.37 9.25 7.57
CA LEU A 80 20.62 8.23 6.57
C LEU A 80 20.10 6.94 7.20
N GLY A 81 19.24 6.21 6.47
CA GLY A 81 18.78 4.90 6.92
C GLY A 81 20.01 4.13 7.37
N THR A 82 20.11 3.89 8.68
CA THR A 82 21.26 3.21 9.22
C THR A 82 21.16 1.77 8.75
N VAL A 83 22.17 1.32 8.03
CA VAL A 83 22.38 -0.12 7.87
C VAL A 83 22.67 -0.62 9.27
N VAL A 84 21.65 -1.18 9.92
CA VAL A 84 21.84 -1.88 11.17
C VAL A 84 22.46 -3.22 10.79
N ASP A 85 23.79 -3.24 10.75
CA ASP A 85 24.53 -4.49 10.69
C ASP A 85 24.28 -5.25 11.99
N HIS A 86 23.36 -6.21 11.94
CA HIS A 86 23.19 -7.22 12.98
C HIS A 86 24.35 -8.25 12.91
N GLY A 87 25.59 -7.80 13.02
CA GLY A 87 26.79 -8.65 13.15
C GLY A 87 27.21 -8.74 14.63
N ALA A 88 27.57 -9.89 15.21
CA ALA A 88 28.02 -11.14 14.66
C ALA A 88 27.37 -12.31 15.43
N GLY A 89 26.59 -13.14 14.72
CA GLY A 89 25.95 -14.32 15.31
C GLY A 89 24.83 -14.97 14.50
N THR A 90 24.28 -14.32 13.47
CA THR A 90 23.22 -14.91 12.61
C THR A 90 23.49 -14.74 11.12
N GLY A 91 24.76 -14.65 10.72
CA GLY A 91 25.16 -14.88 9.33
C GLY A 91 24.86 -16.32 8.95
N ALA A 92 23.62 -16.60 8.51
CA ALA A 92 23.21 -17.81 7.78
C ALA A 92 21.69 -17.90 7.50
N THR A 93 20.83 -17.18 8.23
CA THR A 93 19.37 -17.45 8.18
C THR A 93 18.57 -16.24 7.75
N GLY A 94 18.25 -16.13 6.44
CA GLY A 94 17.19 -15.24 5.98
C GLY A 94 15.90 -15.48 6.77
N GLY A 95 15.10 -14.44 7.00
CA GLY A 95 13.95 -14.53 7.89
C GLY A 95 13.27 -13.21 8.22
N VAL A 96 12.30 -13.27 9.13
CA VAL A 96 11.52 -12.12 9.58
C VAL A 96 11.94 -11.72 10.99
N VAL A 97 12.35 -10.46 11.17
CA VAL A 97 12.68 -9.88 12.48
C VAL A 97 11.55 -8.96 12.92
N ARG A 98 10.93 -9.24 14.07
CA ARG A 98 9.88 -8.38 14.63
C ARG A 98 10.50 -7.21 15.39
N THR A 99 10.24 -6.00 14.91
CA THR A 99 10.73 -4.74 15.50
C THR A 99 9.69 -4.06 16.38
N GLY A 100 8.43 -4.49 16.31
CA GLY A 100 7.37 -3.98 17.18
C GLY A 100 6.01 -4.56 16.87
N ALA A 101 4.97 -4.00 17.49
CA ALA A 101 3.60 -4.30 17.15
C ALA A 101 2.66 -3.15 17.47
N GLN A 102 1.51 -3.16 16.79
CA GLN A 102 0.41 -2.25 17.01
C GLN A 102 -0.92 -2.98 16.89
N ARG A 103 -1.98 -2.33 17.37
CA ARG A 103 -3.34 -2.83 17.24
C ARG A 103 -3.95 -2.36 15.92
N PRO A 104 -4.73 -3.21 15.23
CA PRO A 104 -5.64 -2.76 14.19
C PRO A 104 -6.62 -1.73 14.75
N ASP A 105 -6.97 -0.73 13.95
CA ASP A 105 -8.03 0.22 14.30
C ASP A 105 -9.41 -0.42 14.07
N VAL A 106 -9.82 -1.33 14.95
CA VAL A 106 -11.12 -2.03 14.86
C VAL A 106 -11.87 -1.99 16.20
N PRO A 107 -13.20 -1.75 16.21
CA PRO A 107 -14.01 -1.82 17.42
C PRO A 107 -14.02 -3.23 18.04
N GLY A 108 -14.11 -3.29 19.38
CA GLY A 108 -14.30 -4.56 20.11
C GLY A 108 -13.24 -4.91 21.16
N GLY A 109 -12.45 -3.94 21.63
CA GLY A 109 -11.52 -4.11 22.75
C GLY A 109 -10.04 -4.16 22.36
N SER A 110 -9.19 -4.67 23.24
CA SER A 110 -7.72 -4.58 23.12
C SER A 110 -7.00 -5.92 22.96
N ARG A 111 -7.73 -7.04 23.05
CA ARG A 111 -7.17 -8.40 23.04
C ARG A 111 -6.92 -8.89 21.61
N PRO A 112 -5.73 -9.44 21.29
CA PRO A 112 -5.44 -9.98 19.96
C PRO A 112 -6.44 -11.03 19.46
N ALA A 113 -6.98 -11.87 20.34
CA ALA A 113 -8.02 -12.86 20.01
C ALA A 113 -9.36 -12.25 19.56
N THR A 114 -9.56 -10.94 19.75
CA THR A 114 -10.79 -10.24 19.37
C THR A 114 -10.58 -9.26 18.21
N VAL A 115 -9.45 -8.56 18.18
CA VAL A 115 -9.17 -7.50 17.19
C VAL A 115 -8.00 -7.82 16.24
N GLY A 116 -7.31 -8.93 16.44
CA GLY A 116 -6.08 -9.26 15.72
C GLY A 116 -4.87 -8.47 16.22
N ARG A 117 -3.76 -8.57 15.50
CA ARG A 117 -2.50 -7.87 15.81
C ARG A 117 -1.79 -7.47 14.52
N ILE A 118 -1.12 -6.33 14.51
CA ILE A 118 -0.21 -5.96 13.42
C ILE A 118 1.20 -5.99 13.98
N ASP A 119 2.05 -6.88 13.47
CA ASP A 119 3.46 -6.90 13.78
C ASP A 119 4.22 -5.98 12.81
N LYS A 120 5.13 -5.17 13.36
CA LYS A 120 6.13 -4.42 12.59
C LYS A 120 7.34 -5.31 12.41
N VAL A 121 7.77 -5.52 11.18
CA VAL A 121 8.86 -6.44 10.89
C VAL A 121 9.82 -5.88 9.86
N VAL A 122 11.03 -6.44 9.82
CA VAL A 122 11.95 -6.37 8.69
C VAL A 122 12.05 -7.78 8.12
N VAL A 123 11.86 -7.90 6.81
CA VAL A 123 12.02 -9.15 6.08
C VAL A 123 13.35 -9.12 5.36
N ALA A 124 14.25 -10.03 5.73
CA ALA A 124 15.57 -10.12 5.15
C ALA A 124 15.61 -11.14 4.01
N GLY A 125 15.91 -10.66 2.80
CA GLY A 125 15.91 -11.42 1.57
C GLY A 125 17.30 -11.93 1.20
N ARG A 126 17.52 -13.24 1.35
CA ARG A 126 18.81 -13.86 1.05
C ARG A 126 19.06 -13.95 -0.45
N ALA A 127 18.03 -14.31 -1.23
CA ALA A 127 18.18 -14.51 -2.67
C ALA A 127 18.34 -13.19 -3.39
N SER A 128 17.59 -12.15 -3.00
CA SER A 128 17.62 -10.81 -3.58
C SER A 128 18.74 -9.93 -3.03
N GLY A 129 19.11 -10.10 -1.76
CA GLY A 129 19.98 -9.18 -1.01
C GLY A 129 19.23 -7.96 -0.46
N ILE A 130 17.90 -8.04 -0.36
CA ILE A 130 17.03 -6.91 0.00
C ILE A 130 16.45 -7.12 1.40
N ASP A 131 16.60 -6.12 2.25
CA ASP A 131 15.90 -6.03 3.52
C ASP A 131 14.78 -4.99 3.41
N SER A 132 13.53 -5.42 3.61
CA SER A 132 12.37 -4.53 3.50
C SER A 132 11.55 -4.50 4.79
N PRO A 133 11.22 -3.30 5.31
CA PRO A 133 10.23 -3.18 6.37
C PRO A 133 8.84 -3.58 5.85
N ALA A 134 8.06 -4.22 6.71
CA ALA A 134 6.70 -4.62 6.42
C ALA A 134 5.81 -4.61 7.68
N TYR A 135 4.51 -4.63 7.44
CA TYR A 135 3.49 -4.82 8.46
C TYR A 135 2.80 -6.17 8.23
N VAL A 136 2.78 -7.03 9.23
CA VAL A 136 2.08 -8.31 9.16
C VAL A 136 0.83 -8.24 10.02
N TYR A 137 -0.34 -8.20 9.38
CA TYR A 137 -1.63 -8.33 10.07
C TYR A 137 -1.95 -9.81 10.29
N LEU A 138 -2.15 -10.14 11.56
CA LEU A 138 -2.63 -11.44 12.03
C LEU A 138 -4.09 -11.30 12.45
N PRO A 139 -5.01 -12.09 11.85
CA PRO A 139 -6.43 -12.01 12.16
C PRO A 139 -6.70 -12.51 13.60
N PRO A 140 -7.83 -12.16 14.22
CA PRO A 140 -8.18 -12.60 15.57
C PRO A 140 -8.08 -14.10 15.79
N GLU A 141 -8.48 -14.89 14.79
CA GLU A 141 -8.45 -16.34 14.75
C GLU A 141 -7.03 -16.88 14.92
N TYR A 142 -6.00 -16.10 14.58
CA TYR A 142 -4.61 -16.47 14.84
C TYR A 142 -4.29 -16.59 16.34
N PHE A 143 -5.09 -16.01 17.23
CA PHE A 143 -4.87 -16.04 18.68
C PHE A 143 -5.92 -16.83 19.44
N GLN A 144 -6.87 -17.45 18.73
CA GLN A 144 -7.95 -18.22 19.31
C GLN A 144 -7.53 -19.69 19.48
N PRO A 145 -7.78 -20.33 20.65
CA PRO A 145 -7.39 -21.71 20.91
C PRO A 145 -7.92 -22.71 19.87
N GLU A 146 -9.15 -22.49 19.38
CA GLU A 146 -9.80 -23.35 18.39
C GLU A 146 -9.01 -23.43 17.07
N TYR A 147 -8.16 -22.44 16.79
CA TYR A 147 -7.37 -22.31 15.56
C TYR A 147 -5.86 -22.53 15.79
N ALA A 148 -5.45 -22.99 16.98
CA ALA A 148 -4.04 -23.06 17.37
C ALA A 148 -3.16 -23.89 16.42
N ARG A 149 -3.75 -24.90 15.76
CA ARG A 149 -3.08 -25.78 14.78
C ARG A 149 -3.39 -25.43 13.32
N ARG A 150 -4.14 -24.35 13.08
CA ARG A 150 -4.54 -23.96 11.73
C ARG A 150 -3.45 -23.11 11.09
N THR A 151 -3.12 -23.46 9.85
CA THR A 151 -2.37 -22.62 8.91
C THR A 151 -3.34 -21.67 8.21
N PHE A 152 -2.89 -20.47 7.87
CA PHE A 152 -3.71 -19.43 7.22
C PHE A 152 -3.18 -19.14 5.81
N PRO A 153 -4.05 -18.81 4.85
CA PRO A 153 -3.58 -18.21 3.61
C PRO A 153 -2.98 -16.82 3.90
N ALA A 154 -2.06 -16.39 3.07
CA ALA A 154 -1.46 -15.06 3.13
C ALA A 154 -1.66 -14.28 1.84
N VAL A 155 -1.80 -12.97 1.99
CA VAL A 155 -1.88 -12.03 0.89
C VAL A 155 -0.79 -10.98 1.05
N VAL A 156 0.09 -10.88 0.06
CA VAL A 156 1.00 -9.74 -0.05
C VAL A 156 0.17 -8.54 -0.52
N VAL A 157 0.17 -7.45 0.25
CA VAL A 157 -0.59 -6.23 -0.06
C VAL A 157 0.40 -5.09 -0.30
N LEU A 158 0.38 -4.54 -1.52
CA LEU A 158 1.34 -3.54 -1.99
C LEU A 158 0.70 -2.17 -2.15
N THR A 159 1.39 -1.14 -1.68
CA THR A 159 1.00 0.26 -1.93
C THR A 159 1.25 0.67 -3.39
N GLY A 160 0.66 1.78 -3.80
CA GLY A 160 1.17 2.56 -4.94
C GLY A 160 2.40 3.39 -4.54
N TYR A 161 3.15 3.88 -5.52
CA TYR A 161 4.15 4.93 -5.33
C TYR A 161 3.51 6.33 -5.34
N PRO A 162 3.99 7.30 -4.54
CA PRO A 162 5.07 7.24 -3.55
C PRO A 162 4.62 6.83 -2.14
N GLY A 163 3.50 6.12 -2.00
CA GLY A 163 2.87 5.81 -0.71
C GLY A 163 3.75 5.02 0.27
N THR A 164 3.45 5.17 1.57
CA THR A 164 4.07 4.41 2.67
C THR A 164 3.24 3.18 3.03
N ALA A 165 3.86 2.15 3.62
CA ALA A 165 3.16 0.91 3.98
C ALA A 165 2.01 1.16 4.99
N GLU A 166 2.14 2.20 5.83
CA GLU A 166 1.11 2.67 6.76
C GLU A 166 -0.19 3.08 6.05
N ASN A 167 -0.13 3.48 4.77
CA ASN A 167 -1.30 3.82 3.97
C ASN A 167 -2.24 2.63 3.80
N LEU A 168 -1.70 1.40 3.76
CA LEU A 168 -2.50 0.17 3.70
C LEU A 168 -3.33 -0.02 4.97
N ILE A 169 -2.83 0.46 6.11
CA ILE A 169 -3.48 0.33 7.42
C ILE A 169 -4.45 1.48 7.67
N LYS A 170 -4.00 2.73 7.53
CA LYS A 170 -4.77 3.93 7.93
C LYS A 170 -5.63 4.48 6.79
N GLY A 171 -5.06 4.58 5.59
CA GLY A 171 -5.74 5.15 4.42
C GLY A 171 -6.74 4.17 3.81
N LEU A 172 -6.26 2.99 3.44
CA LEU A 172 -7.00 1.94 2.74
C LEU A 172 -7.69 0.93 3.66
N ARG A 173 -7.31 0.89 4.94
CA ARG A 173 -8.02 0.15 6.00
C ARG A 173 -8.08 -1.36 5.79
N TYR A 174 -7.06 -1.95 5.17
CA TYR A 174 -7.01 -3.39 4.88
C TYR A 174 -7.29 -4.28 6.11
N PRO A 175 -6.63 -4.09 7.28
CA PRO A 175 -6.91 -4.91 8.46
C PRO A 175 -8.35 -4.83 8.94
N ARG A 176 -8.93 -3.62 8.94
CA ARG A 176 -10.33 -3.42 9.36
C ARG A 176 -11.28 -4.09 8.38
N THR A 177 -11.11 -3.84 7.09
CA THR A 177 -11.99 -4.40 6.06
C THR A 177 -11.89 -5.93 6.02
N ALA A 178 -10.69 -6.51 6.12
CA ALA A 178 -10.52 -7.95 6.20
C ALA A 178 -11.28 -8.55 7.40
N GLN A 179 -11.18 -7.93 8.58
CA GLN A 179 -11.92 -8.38 9.75
C GLN A 179 -13.45 -8.26 9.57
N GLU A 180 -13.93 -7.17 8.97
CA GLU A 180 -15.35 -7.00 8.66
C GLU A 180 -15.86 -8.08 7.70
N ARG A 181 -15.09 -8.43 6.66
CA ARG A 181 -15.45 -9.50 5.72
C ARG A 181 -15.51 -10.87 6.39
N VAL A 182 -14.56 -11.17 7.28
CA VAL A 182 -14.55 -12.42 8.06
C VAL A 182 -15.75 -12.50 9.00
N ARG A 183 -16.03 -11.42 9.74
CA ARG A 183 -17.20 -11.35 10.64
C ARG A 183 -18.53 -11.50 9.90
N ALA A 184 -18.60 -11.03 8.66
CA ALA A 184 -19.77 -11.18 7.80
C ALA A 184 -19.90 -12.59 7.16
N GLY A 185 -18.93 -13.49 7.36
CA GLY A 185 -18.89 -14.80 6.71
C GLY A 185 -18.55 -14.75 5.21
N ALA A 186 -18.15 -13.57 4.69
CA ALA A 186 -17.84 -13.36 3.28
C ALA A 186 -16.39 -13.70 2.92
N SER A 187 -15.52 -13.91 3.91
CA SER A 187 -14.11 -14.28 3.69
C SER A 187 -13.61 -15.19 4.80
N GLN A 188 -12.67 -16.07 4.46
CA GLN A 188 -11.86 -16.79 5.45
C GLN A 188 -10.82 -15.85 6.09
N PRO A 189 -10.39 -16.12 7.34
CA PRO A 189 -9.29 -15.38 7.96
C PRO A 189 -7.99 -15.54 7.14
N MET A 190 -7.32 -14.43 6.85
CA MET A 190 -6.06 -14.41 6.10
C MET A 190 -5.02 -13.55 6.82
N VAL A 191 -3.75 -13.91 6.67
CA VAL A 191 -2.62 -13.06 7.07
C VAL A 191 -2.36 -12.05 5.96
N LEU A 192 -2.25 -10.76 6.29
CA LEU A 192 -1.90 -9.73 5.30
C LEU A 192 -0.47 -9.25 5.53
N VAL A 193 0.37 -9.37 4.52
CA VAL A 193 1.77 -8.91 4.52
C VAL A 193 1.82 -7.61 3.73
N MET A 194 1.79 -6.49 4.44
CA MET A 194 1.59 -5.14 3.90
C MET A 194 2.93 -4.38 3.79
N LEU A 195 3.31 -4.01 2.58
CA LEU A 195 4.56 -3.30 2.31
C LEU A 195 4.51 -2.44 1.04
N ARG A 196 5.61 -1.74 0.76
CA ARG A 196 5.78 -0.92 -0.46
C ARG A 196 6.38 -1.79 -1.56
N PRO A 197 6.06 -1.56 -2.85
CA PRO A 197 6.77 -2.19 -3.96
C PRO A 197 8.21 -1.66 -4.09
N THR A 198 8.43 -0.40 -3.69
CA THR A 198 9.73 0.28 -3.67
C THR A 198 10.60 -0.20 -2.51
N VAL A 199 11.43 -1.21 -2.76
CA VAL A 199 12.35 -1.79 -1.77
C VAL A 199 13.77 -1.19 -1.79
N ALA A 200 14.03 -0.26 -2.73
CA ALA A 200 15.29 0.48 -2.86
C ALA A 200 15.02 1.98 -3.08
N PRO A 201 14.62 2.73 -2.03
CA PRO A 201 14.29 4.15 -2.17
C PRO A 201 15.51 4.98 -2.64
N PRO A 202 15.30 6.10 -3.35
CA PRO A 202 14.01 6.76 -3.62
C PRO A 202 13.30 6.27 -4.90
N ARG A 203 13.88 5.31 -5.62
CA ARG A 203 13.44 4.92 -6.96
C ARG A 203 12.30 3.92 -6.92
N ASP A 204 11.25 4.16 -7.71
CA ASP A 204 10.24 3.12 -7.92
C ASP A 204 10.85 2.03 -8.80
N THR A 205 11.02 0.84 -8.24
CA THR A 205 11.66 -0.29 -8.94
C THR A 205 10.67 -1.07 -9.81
N GLU A 206 9.37 -0.75 -9.78
CA GLU A 206 8.35 -1.39 -10.64
C GLU A 206 8.35 -2.93 -10.53
N CYS A 207 8.75 -3.46 -9.36
CA CYS A 207 9.01 -4.87 -9.13
C CYS A 207 9.88 -5.53 -10.21
N VAL A 208 10.87 -4.81 -10.74
CA VAL A 208 11.88 -5.28 -11.69
C VAL A 208 13.13 -5.72 -10.94
N ASP A 209 13.77 -6.77 -11.44
CA ASP A 209 15.15 -7.10 -11.11
C ASP A 209 16.05 -6.26 -12.01
N VAL A 210 16.50 -5.10 -11.50
CA VAL A 210 17.29 -4.14 -12.27
C VAL A 210 18.67 -4.72 -12.56
N PRO A 211 19.16 -4.73 -13.81
CA PRO A 211 20.49 -5.24 -14.13
C PRO A 211 21.60 -4.55 -13.33
N GLY A 212 22.36 -5.32 -12.55
CA GLY A 212 23.39 -4.79 -11.64
C GLY A 212 22.84 -4.00 -10.44
N GLY A 213 21.53 -4.05 -10.21
CA GLY A 213 20.84 -3.29 -9.18
C GLY A 213 19.93 -4.17 -8.29
N PRO A 214 18.95 -3.54 -7.62
CA PRO A 214 18.02 -4.24 -6.73
C PRO A 214 17.19 -5.30 -7.45
N ARG A 215 17.13 -6.50 -6.86
CA ARG A 215 16.34 -7.63 -7.35
C ARG A 215 14.96 -7.70 -6.69
N THR A 216 14.10 -6.75 -7.06
CA THR A 216 12.78 -6.58 -6.43
C THR A 216 11.81 -7.73 -6.74
N GLU A 217 11.79 -8.22 -7.98
CA GLU A 217 10.94 -9.34 -8.37
C GLU A 217 11.34 -10.60 -7.58
N THR A 218 12.65 -10.88 -7.50
CA THR A 218 13.20 -11.98 -6.70
C THR A 218 12.80 -11.87 -5.23
N PHE A 219 12.84 -10.66 -4.64
CA PHE A 219 12.44 -10.45 -3.24
C PHE A 219 10.98 -10.85 -3.00
N PHE A 220 10.06 -10.37 -3.83
CA PHE A 220 8.64 -10.64 -3.67
C PHE A 220 8.25 -12.08 -4.04
N ALA A 221 8.92 -12.67 -5.03
CA ALA A 221 8.60 -14.01 -5.51
C ALA A 221 9.22 -15.14 -4.67
N GLU A 222 10.39 -14.91 -4.07
CA GLU A 222 11.14 -15.96 -3.39
C GLU A 222 11.36 -15.69 -1.90
N ASP A 223 11.95 -14.55 -1.58
CA ASP A 223 12.41 -14.27 -0.22
C ASP A 223 11.24 -14.04 0.73
N LEU A 224 10.32 -13.16 0.35
CA LEU A 224 9.20 -12.74 1.20
C LEU A 224 8.27 -13.90 1.56
N PRO A 225 7.73 -14.70 0.61
CA PRO A 225 6.84 -15.81 0.97
C PRO A 225 7.57 -16.84 1.84
N ARG A 226 8.82 -17.18 1.50
CA ARG A 226 9.61 -18.16 2.24
C ARG A 226 9.91 -17.71 3.67
N ALA A 227 10.29 -16.44 3.86
CA ALA A 227 10.57 -15.89 5.18
C ALA A 227 9.29 -15.87 6.04
N VAL A 228 8.18 -15.41 5.48
CA VAL A 228 6.90 -15.32 6.20
C VAL A 228 6.36 -16.70 6.56
N SER A 229 6.35 -17.68 5.66
CA SER A 229 5.88 -19.05 5.95
C SER A 229 6.72 -19.78 7.00
N ARG A 230 7.99 -19.38 7.18
CA ARG A 230 8.86 -19.93 8.25
C ARG A 230 8.62 -19.30 9.62
N THR A 231 8.10 -18.07 9.66
CA THR A 231 7.92 -17.33 10.92
C THR A 231 6.47 -17.33 11.40
N TYR A 232 5.51 -17.33 10.49
CA TYR A 232 4.07 -17.31 10.79
C TYR A 232 3.41 -18.62 10.36
N ARG A 233 2.24 -18.94 10.94
CA ARG A 233 1.43 -20.10 10.52
C ARG A 233 0.75 -19.84 9.17
N VAL A 234 1.57 -19.80 8.12
CA VAL A 234 1.19 -19.55 6.73
C VAL A 234 1.75 -20.67 5.86
N GLY A 235 0.94 -21.18 4.93
CA GLY A 235 1.37 -22.27 4.03
C GLY A 235 2.44 -21.80 3.05
N ASP A 236 3.13 -22.71 2.38
CA ASP A 236 4.28 -22.41 1.51
C ASP A 236 4.03 -22.73 0.02
N ARG A 237 2.80 -23.10 -0.35
CA ARG A 237 2.41 -23.45 -1.72
C ARG A 237 1.65 -22.31 -2.39
N ALA A 238 1.62 -22.29 -3.73
CA ALA A 238 0.94 -21.27 -4.52
C ALA A 238 -0.51 -21.00 -4.07
N ARG A 239 -1.28 -22.05 -3.78
CA ARG A 239 -2.67 -21.96 -3.30
C ARG A 239 -2.83 -21.22 -1.97
N ASN A 240 -1.77 -21.15 -1.16
CA ASN A 240 -1.79 -20.47 0.13
C ASN A 240 -1.52 -18.97 -0.02
N TRP A 241 -1.11 -18.50 -1.19
CA TRP A 241 -0.56 -17.17 -1.40
C TRP A 241 -1.28 -16.41 -2.51
N GLY A 242 -1.71 -15.20 -2.15
CA GLY A 242 -2.15 -14.20 -3.10
C GLY A 242 -1.30 -12.95 -3.04
N VAL A 243 -1.43 -12.09 -4.05
CA VAL A 243 -0.82 -10.77 -4.06
C VAL A 243 -1.83 -9.75 -4.57
N MET A 244 -1.90 -8.59 -3.93
CA MET A 244 -2.73 -7.49 -4.39
C MET A 244 -2.10 -6.15 -4.13
N GLY A 245 -2.54 -5.13 -4.84
CA GLY A 245 -2.09 -3.77 -4.57
C GLY A 245 -2.80 -2.72 -5.40
N ASN A 246 -2.52 -1.46 -5.10
CA ASN A 246 -3.07 -0.32 -5.82
C ASN A 246 -1.99 0.40 -6.64
N SER A 247 -2.34 0.94 -7.82
CA SER A 247 -1.40 1.66 -8.70
C SER A 247 -0.16 0.81 -9.04
N THR A 248 1.06 1.26 -8.74
CA THR A 248 2.31 0.49 -8.87
C THR A 248 2.20 -0.88 -8.21
N GLY A 249 1.66 -0.95 -6.99
CA GLY A 249 1.45 -2.22 -6.30
C GLY A 249 0.46 -3.13 -7.02
N GLY A 250 -0.49 -2.56 -7.76
CA GLY A 250 -1.42 -3.32 -8.60
C GLY A 250 -0.73 -3.89 -9.84
N TYR A 251 0.12 -3.11 -10.51
CA TYR A 251 0.97 -3.60 -11.59
C TYR A 251 1.91 -4.71 -11.09
N CYS A 252 2.62 -4.50 -9.98
CA CYS A 252 3.45 -5.50 -9.33
C CYS A 252 2.69 -6.79 -9.00
N ALA A 253 1.47 -6.69 -8.46
CA ALA A 253 0.66 -7.86 -8.13
C ALA A 253 0.34 -8.72 -9.35
N LEU A 254 -0.06 -8.07 -10.45
CA LEU A 254 -0.36 -8.76 -11.71
C LEU A 254 0.91 -9.35 -12.34
N LYS A 255 2.02 -8.61 -12.31
CA LYS A 255 3.33 -9.07 -12.77
C LYS A 255 3.76 -10.34 -12.04
N LEU A 256 3.74 -10.32 -10.71
CA LEU A 256 4.12 -11.46 -9.87
C LEU A 256 3.24 -12.69 -10.12
N GLY A 257 1.93 -12.50 -10.30
CA GLY A 257 1.00 -13.59 -10.65
C GLY A 257 1.30 -14.23 -12.01
N LEU A 258 1.57 -13.41 -13.03
CA LEU A 258 1.96 -13.89 -14.36
C LEU A 258 3.34 -14.56 -14.36
N HIS A 259 4.23 -14.09 -13.50
CA HIS A 259 5.63 -14.49 -13.51
C HIS A 259 5.93 -15.70 -12.67
N HIS A 260 5.23 -15.83 -11.54
CA HIS A 260 5.44 -16.84 -10.51
C HIS A 260 4.13 -17.53 -10.12
N PRO A 261 3.48 -18.24 -11.07
CA PRO A 261 2.25 -18.98 -10.80
C PRO A 261 2.46 -20.13 -9.80
N ASP A 262 3.71 -20.58 -9.61
CA ASP A 262 4.11 -21.56 -8.59
C ASP A 262 4.21 -20.95 -7.17
N ARG A 263 4.02 -19.63 -7.05
CA ARG A 263 4.05 -18.88 -5.79
C ARG A 263 2.74 -18.16 -5.50
N PHE A 264 2.04 -17.65 -6.50
CA PHE A 264 0.80 -16.91 -6.30
C PHE A 264 -0.34 -17.51 -7.14
N ALA A 265 -1.35 -18.06 -6.46
CA ALA A 265 -2.55 -18.59 -7.13
C ALA A 265 -3.53 -17.48 -7.55
N ALA A 266 -3.47 -16.31 -6.89
CA ALA A 266 -4.38 -15.21 -7.13
C ALA A 266 -3.69 -13.84 -7.03
N SER A 267 -3.99 -12.97 -7.99
CA SER A 267 -3.38 -11.64 -8.12
C SER A 267 -4.41 -10.56 -8.42
N ALA A 268 -4.47 -9.50 -7.61
CA ALA A 268 -5.42 -8.41 -7.79
C ALA A 268 -4.75 -7.04 -7.98
N GLY A 269 -4.97 -6.42 -9.12
CA GLY A 269 -4.48 -5.08 -9.44
C GLY A 269 -5.58 -4.02 -9.37
N LEU A 270 -5.55 -3.18 -8.33
CA LEU A 270 -6.47 -2.06 -8.17
C LEU A 270 -5.94 -0.83 -8.92
N SER A 271 -6.69 -0.34 -9.91
CA SER A 271 -6.24 0.76 -10.79
C SER A 271 -4.85 0.52 -11.38
N ALA A 272 -4.57 -0.72 -11.77
CA ALA A 272 -3.27 -1.10 -12.30
C ALA A 272 -3.06 -0.56 -13.72
N TYR A 273 -1.78 -0.39 -14.06
CA TYR A 273 -1.29 -0.34 -15.43
C TYR A 273 -0.58 -1.67 -15.75
N TYR A 274 -0.22 -1.87 -17.01
CA TYR A 274 0.15 -3.20 -17.54
C TYR A 274 1.54 -3.26 -18.17
N LYS A 275 2.33 -2.20 -18.01
CA LYS A 275 3.75 -2.11 -18.37
C LYS A 275 4.45 -1.24 -17.34
N ALA A 276 5.64 -1.62 -16.89
CA ALA A 276 6.43 -0.80 -15.96
C ALA A 276 6.49 0.66 -16.42
N ALA A 277 6.30 1.57 -15.47
CA ALA A 277 6.54 2.98 -15.72
C ALA A 277 8.02 3.21 -16.10
N GLU A 278 8.26 4.15 -17.00
CA GLU A 278 9.60 4.59 -17.38
C GLU A 278 9.60 6.11 -17.33
N ASP A 279 9.83 6.65 -16.14
CA ASP A 279 9.74 8.07 -15.84
C ASP A 279 10.84 8.51 -14.84
N PRO A 280 10.97 9.82 -14.54
CA PRO A 280 12.02 10.31 -13.67
C PRO A 280 12.05 9.70 -12.26
N THR A 281 10.96 9.11 -11.77
CA THR A 281 10.89 8.45 -10.46
C THR A 281 11.52 7.05 -10.50
N THR A 282 11.45 6.38 -11.64
CA THR A 282 12.01 5.03 -11.86
C THR A 282 13.50 5.05 -12.20
N GLY A 283 13.99 6.11 -12.89
CA GLY A 283 15.33 6.10 -13.47
C GLY A 283 15.41 5.17 -14.68
N ASP A 284 16.59 4.61 -14.97
CA ASP A 284 16.73 3.58 -16.00
C ASP A 284 16.60 2.19 -15.36
N LEU A 285 15.39 1.62 -15.42
CA LEU A 285 15.10 0.30 -14.83
C LEU A 285 15.81 -0.86 -15.53
N PHE A 286 16.19 -0.66 -16.81
CA PHE A 286 16.58 -1.75 -17.68
C PHE A 286 18.05 -1.70 -18.06
N HIS A 287 18.73 -0.56 -17.96
CA HIS A 287 20.15 -0.42 -18.31
C HIS A 287 20.47 -0.98 -19.71
N GLY A 288 19.55 -0.80 -20.66
CA GLY A 288 19.65 -1.34 -22.02
C GLY A 288 19.24 -2.81 -22.20
N ASP A 289 18.77 -3.50 -21.16
CA ASP A 289 18.27 -4.88 -21.25
C ASP A 289 16.83 -4.92 -21.79
N ASP A 290 16.72 -5.09 -23.11
CA ASP A 290 15.43 -5.23 -23.79
C ASP A 290 14.64 -6.48 -23.36
N ALA A 291 15.30 -7.54 -22.88
CA ALA A 291 14.61 -8.71 -22.39
C ALA A 291 13.95 -8.43 -21.04
N ALA A 292 14.63 -7.74 -20.13
CA ALA A 292 14.05 -7.26 -18.88
C ALA A 292 12.89 -6.27 -19.14
N ARG A 293 13.05 -5.38 -20.13
CA ARG A 293 12.00 -4.43 -20.53
C ARG A 293 10.75 -5.12 -21.08
N ARG A 294 10.90 -6.11 -21.98
CA ARG A 294 9.78 -6.91 -22.48
C ARG A 294 9.12 -7.73 -21.37
N ARG A 295 9.93 -8.28 -20.46
CA ARG A 295 9.44 -8.98 -19.28
C ARG A 295 8.60 -8.08 -18.37
N ALA A 296 8.91 -6.79 -18.30
CA ALA A 296 8.13 -5.79 -17.57
C ALA A 296 6.87 -5.28 -18.30
N ASP A 297 6.55 -5.84 -19.47
CA ASP A 297 5.30 -5.62 -20.19
C ASP A 297 4.40 -6.85 -20.02
N LEU A 298 3.26 -6.68 -19.33
CA LEU A 298 2.36 -7.79 -19.01
C LEU A 298 1.62 -8.30 -20.25
N LEU A 299 1.36 -7.43 -21.23
CA LEU A 299 0.75 -7.85 -22.49
C LEU A 299 1.74 -8.70 -23.29
N TRP A 300 3.02 -8.31 -23.31
CA TRP A 300 4.07 -9.13 -23.91
C TRP A 300 4.15 -10.51 -23.24
N SER A 301 4.12 -10.56 -21.91
CA SER A 301 4.12 -11.81 -21.15
C SER A 301 2.91 -12.71 -21.43
N LEU A 302 1.71 -12.12 -21.61
CA LEU A 302 0.51 -12.88 -21.99
C LEU A 302 0.60 -13.49 -23.39
N ASP A 303 1.24 -12.78 -24.34
CA ASP A 303 1.39 -13.24 -25.72
C ASP A 303 2.51 -14.28 -25.89
N HIS A 304 3.53 -14.26 -25.03
CA HIS A 304 4.77 -15.04 -25.23
C HIS A 304 4.98 -16.15 -24.19
N ARG A 305 4.07 -16.32 -23.22
CA ARG A 305 4.17 -17.38 -22.21
C ARG A 305 2.92 -18.26 -22.24
N ALA A 306 3.11 -19.55 -21.96
CA ALA A 306 1.98 -20.47 -21.81
C ALA A 306 1.13 -20.02 -20.60
N PRO A 307 -0.21 -19.95 -20.74
CA PRO A 307 -1.06 -19.58 -19.63
C PRO A 307 -0.94 -20.59 -18.49
N ALA A 308 -0.68 -20.09 -17.28
CA ALA A 308 -0.65 -20.89 -16.05
C ALA A 308 -2.01 -20.84 -15.34
N ASP A 309 -2.26 -21.76 -14.41
CA ASP A 309 -3.48 -21.75 -13.58
C ASP A 309 -3.39 -20.67 -12.48
N SER A 310 -3.48 -19.41 -12.91
CA SER A 310 -3.51 -18.23 -12.05
C SER A 310 -4.84 -17.49 -12.23
N SER A 311 -5.34 -16.94 -11.12
CA SER A 311 -6.53 -16.07 -11.13
C SER A 311 -6.10 -14.61 -11.04
N PHE A 312 -6.65 -13.76 -11.90
CA PHE A 312 -6.41 -12.33 -11.92
C PHE A 312 -7.69 -11.55 -11.61
N LEU A 313 -7.57 -10.47 -10.84
CA LEU A 313 -8.62 -9.47 -10.65
C LEU A 313 -8.06 -8.10 -11.03
N VAL A 314 -8.76 -7.37 -11.89
CA VAL A 314 -8.39 -6.02 -12.30
C VAL A 314 -9.50 -5.03 -12.02
N THR A 315 -9.16 -3.79 -11.66
CA THR A 315 -10.19 -2.78 -11.39
C THR A 315 -9.98 -1.50 -12.20
N THR A 316 -11.10 -0.85 -12.48
CA THR A 316 -11.16 0.43 -13.20
C THR A 316 -12.53 1.09 -12.99
N SER A 317 -12.68 2.30 -13.48
CA SER A 317 -13.92 3.08 -13.46
C SER A 317 -14.29 3.55 -14.86
N LEU A 318 -15.59 3.56 -15.19
CA LEU A 318 -16.08 4.06 -16.48
C LEU A 318 -15.78 5.55 -16.67
N LYS A 319 -15.78 6.32 -15.56
CA LYS A 319 -15.46 7.74 -15.52
C LYS A 319 -14.47 8.06 -14.42
N GLY A 320 -13.46 8.86 -14.74
CA GLY A 320 -12.49 9.44 -13.79
C GLY A 320 -11.12 8.75 -13.74
N GLU A 321 -11.03 7.48 -14.11
CA GLU A 321 -9.75 6.77 -14.27
C GLU A 321 -9.32 6.70 -15.73
N GLY A 322 -8.01 6.84 -15.97
CA GLY A 322 -7.42 6.75 -17.31
C GLY A 322 -7.12 5.32 -17.77
N ASN A 323 -7.30 4.31 -16.92
CA ASN A 323 -6.81 2.96 -17.17
C ASN A 323 -7.82 2.03 -17.88
N LEU A 324 -9.08 2.43 -18.07
CA LEU A 324 -10.15 1.58 -18.62
C LEU A 324 -9.77 0.87 -19.94
N ARG A 325 -9.16 1.60 -20.88
CA ARG A 325 -8.73 1.02 -22.17
C ARG A 325 -7.66 -0.05 -21.95
N ALA A 326 -6.64 0.27 -21.16
CA ALA A 326 -5.53 -0.65 -20.89
C ALA A 326 -6.01 -1.89 -20.10
N THR A 327 -6.97 -1.71 -19.19
CA THR A 327 -7.60 -2.81 -18.46
C THR A 327 -8.32 -3.78 -19.38
N ARG A 328 -9.06 -3.28 -20.38
CA ARG A 328 -9.68 -4.14 -21.39
C ARG A 328 -8.64 -4.88 -22.23
N GLN A 329 -7.59 -4.18 -22.66
CA GLN A 329 -6.48 -4.80 -23.43
C GLN A 329 -5.75 -5.90 -22.66
N PHE A 330 -5.72 -5.84 -21.32
CA PHE A 330 -5.20 -6.92 -20.49
C PHE A 330 -6.18 -8.09 -20.35
N ILE A 331 -7.48 -7.82 -20.21
CA ILE A 331 -8.51 -8.86 -20.04
C ILE A 331 -8.62 -9.74 -21.30
N ASP A 332 -8.65 -9.12 -22.48
CA ASP A 332 -8.95 -9.79 -23.76
C ASP A 332 -8.03 -10.99 -24.09
N PRO A 333 -6.70 -10.92 -23.92
CA PRO A 333 -5.80 -12.04 -24.24
C PRO A 333 -5.69 -13.11 -23.15
N VAL A 334 -6.30 -12.95 -21.97
CA VAL A 334 -6.24 -13.97 -20.90
C VAL A 334 -7.01 -15.22 -21.31
N LYS A 335 -6.31 -16.35 -21.40
CA LYS A 335 -6.86 -17.65 -21.84
C LYS A 335 -6.70 -18.71 -20.75
N ALA A 336 -7.59 -19.71 -20.78
CA ALA A 336 -7.49 -20.87 -19.90
C ALA A 336 -6.10 -21.56 -20.02
N PRO A 337 -5.56 -22.13 -18.91
CA PRO A 337 -6.16 -22.24 -17.58
C PRO A 337 -6.19 -20.94 -16.75
N ALA A 338 -5.55 -19.86 -17.21
CA ALA A 338 -5.62 -18.57 -16.51
C ALA A 338 -7.05 -18.00 -16.57
N ARG A 339 -7.40 -17.24 -15.53
CA ARG A 339 -8.74 -16.64 -15.37
C ARG A 339 -8.58 -15.18 -15.01
N VAL A 340 -9.45 -14.32 -15.54
CA VAL A 340 -9.50 -12.90 -15.16
C VAL A 340 -10.91 -12.50 -14.77
N SER A 341 -11.02 -11.72 -13.70
CA SER A 341 -12.24 -11.08 -13.21
C SER A 341 -12.01 -9.57 -13.18
N SER A 342 -13.08 -8.78 -13.18
CA SER A 342 -12.95 -7.32 -13.10
C SER A 342 -13.98 -6.69 -12.16
N ILE A 343 -13.58 -5.63 -11.46
CA ILE A 343 -14.50 -4.67 -10.84
C ILE A 343 -14.48 -3.41 -11.69
N VAL A 344 -15.64 -3.03 -12.24
CA VAL A 344 -15.79 -1.79 -13.02
C VAL A 344 -16.80 -0.90 -12.31
N LEU A 345 -16.33 0.21 -11.75
CA LEU A 345 -17.18 1.19 -11.08
C LEU A 345 -17.75 2.19 -12.09
N ASP A 346 -18.95 2.74 -11.84
CA ASP A 346 -19.51 3.79 -12.72
C ASP A 346 -18.67 5.06 -12.72
N SER A 347 -18.08 5.39 -11.58
CA SER A 347 -17.18 6.53 -11.42
C SER A 347 -16.19 6.30 -10.28
N GLY A 348 -14.96 6.75 -10.47
CA GLY A 348 -13.86 6.68 -9.52
C GLY A 348 -12.65 7.40 -10.10
N GLY A 349 -11.78 7.94 -9.25
CA GLY A 349 -10.48 8.48 -9.67
C GLY A 349 -9.34 7.67 -9.08
N HIS A 350 -8.10 8.02 -9.43
CA HIS A 350 -6.90 7.36 -8.92
C HIS A 350 -6.58 7.77 -7.47
N ASN A 351 -7.40 7.34 -6.51
CA ASN A 351 -7.32 7.78 -5.12
C ASN A 351 -7.87 6.75 -4.11
N PHE A 352 -7.61 7.00 -2.82
CA PHE A 352 -8.00 6.10 -1.73
C PHE A 352 -9.51 5.86 -1.62
N ASN A 353 -10.35 6.80 -2.07
CA ASN A 353 -11.80 6.61 -1.99
C ASN A 353 -12.27 5.53 -2.97
N THR A 354 -11.74 5.53 -4.18
CA THR A 354 -12.01 4.48 -5.18
C THR A 354 -11.53 3.12 -4.67
N TRP A 355 -10.27 3.02 -4.26
CA TRP A 355 -9.70 1.76 -3.78
C TRP A 355 -10.45 1.20 -2.56
N ARG A 356 -10.88 2.05 -1.61
CA ARG A 356 -11.71 1.59 -0.47
C ARG A 356 -13.05 0.97 -0.87
N ARG A 357 -13.61 1.33 -2.03
CA ARG A 357 -14.84 0.71 -2.55
C ARG A 357 -14.57 -0.64 -3.22
N GLU A 358 -13.37 -0.84 -3.74
CA GLU A 358 -12.97 -2.07 -4.43
C GLU A 358 -12.41 -3.13 -3.47
N ILE A 359 -11.69 -2.70 -2.43
CA ILE A 359 -11.02 -3.58 -1.46
C ILE A 359 -11.94 -4.65 -0.84
N PRO A 360 -13.18 -4.34 -0.40
CA PRO A 360 -14.06 -5.38 0.15
C PRO A 360 -14.30 -6.53 -0.84
N GLY A 361 -14.71 -6.22 -2.07
CA GLY A 361 -14.95 -7.24 -3.10
C GLY A 361 -13.66 -7.93 -3.56
N ALA A 362 -12.54 -7.20 -3.61
CA ALA A 362 -11.24 -7.78 -3.94
C ALA A 362 -10.74 -8.77 -2.87
N LEU A 363 -10.95 -8.47 -1.58
CA LEU A 363 -10.62 -9.38 -0.48
C LEU A 363 -11.52 -10.62 -0.46
N GLU A 364 -12.82 -10.46 -0.73
CA GLU A 364 -13.76 -11.58 -0.86
C GLU A 364 -13.38 -12.49 -2.04
N TRP A 365 -13.07 -11.90 -3.21
CA TRP A 365 -12.58 -12.63 -4.36
C TRP A 365 -11.26 -13.36 -4.07
N MET A 366 -10.29 -12.66 -3.45
CA MET A 366 -9.00 -13.24 -3.08
C MET A 366 -9.19 -14.42 -2.12
N SER A 367 -10.05 -14.25 -1.13
CA SER A 367 -10.39 -15.27 -0.15
C SER A 367 -10.93 -16.55 -0.80
N GLY A 368 -11.77 -16.42 -1.83
CA GLY A 368 -12.31 -17.55 -2.58
C GLY A 368 -11.32 -18.25 -3.51
N ARG A 369 -10.12 -17.70 -3.73
CA ARG A 369 -9.08 -18.29 -4.58
C ARG A 369 -7.93 -18.91 -3.82
N LEU A 370 -7.85 -18.68 -2.51
CA LEU A 370 -6.79 -19.20 -1.65
C LEU A 370 -7.31 -20.30 -0.73
N SER A 371 -6.44 -21.20 -0.33
CA SER A 371 -6.73 -22.25 0.65
C SER A 371 -5.58 -22.40 1.62
N ALA A 372 -5.86 -22.87 2.84
CA ALA A 372 -4.89 -22.88 3.94
C ALA A 372 -4.18 -24.22 4.17
N GLU A 373 -4.67 -25.30 3.53
CA GLU A 373 -4.15 -26.67 3.69
C GLU A 373 -2.74 -26.87 3.16
#